data_AF-A0A9D2JU07-F1
#
_entry.id   AF-A0A9D2JU07-F1
#
_cell.length_a   1.000
_cell.length_b   1.000
_cell.length_c   1.000
_cell.angle_alpha   90.00
_cell.angle_beta   90.00
_cell.angle_gamma   90.00
#
_symmetry.space_group_name_H-M   'P 1'
#
loop_
_entity.id
_entity.type
_entity.pdbx_description
1 polymer ?
#
loop_
_entity_poly.entity_id
_entity_poly.type
_entity_poly.pdbx_seq_one_letter_code
_entity_poly.pdbx_strand_id
1 'polypeptide(L)'
;QCLTQFGKYANVYLYPNISMNTVDDLFASCDIYLDINYGSEVVSALRKAYEHQQLILAFKNTSHNPKFIENDLLFEADDIDGMVTFLQQLTKPKWKQKIARRVQSLDEIAVSYQELLGGQ
;
A
#
# COMPACT_ATOMS: atom_id res chain seq x y z
N GLN A 1 -5.96 21.05 -1.18
CA GLN A 1 -4.74 21.43 -0.44
C GLN A 1 -3.52 21.06 -1.28
N CYS A 2 -2.42 21.79 -1.19
CA CYS A 2 -1.19 21.45 -1.92
C CYS A 2 -0.35 20.44 -1.12
N LEU A 3 0.12 19.37 -1.77
CA LEU A 3 0.89 18.29 -1.13
C LEU A 3 2.14 18.81 -0.41
N THR A 4 2.77 19.87 -0.91
CA THR A 4 3.99 20.45 -0.33
C THR A 4 3.81 20.98 1.09
N GLN A 5 2.58 21.35 1.48
CA GLN A 5 2.30 21.85 2.84
C GLN A 5 2.45 20.78 3.92
N PHE A 6 2.40 19.49 3.56
CA PHE A 6 2.58 18.39 4.50
C PHE A 6 4.05 18.17 4.88
N GLY A 7 5.02 18.76 4.17
CA GLY A 7 6.44 18.70 4.53
C GLY A 7 6.78 19.37 5.88
N LYS A 8 5.82 20.07 6.50
CA LYS A 8 5.97 20.62 7.86
C LYS A 8 5.94 19.56 8.98
N TYR A 9 5.43 18.36 8.69
CA TYR A 9 5.34 17.29 9.68
C TYR A 9 6.64 16.49 9.70
N ALA A 10 7.24 16.31 10.89
CA ALA A 10 8.54 15.64 11.04
C ALA A 10 8.54 14.16 10.60
N ASN A 11 7.36 13.55 10.49
CA ASN A 11 7.15 12.17 10.06
C ASN A 11 6.66 12.05 8.61
N VAL A 12 6.73 13.13 7.82
CA VAL A 12 6.33 13.14 6.40
C VAL A 12 7.53 13.55 5.55
N TYR A 13 7.87 12.69 4.59
CA TYR A 13 8.91 12.94 3.61
C TYR A 13 8.26 13.04 2.23
N LEU A 14 8.58 14.11 1.49
CA LEU A 14 8.04 14.36 0.16
C LEU A 14 9.15 14.24 -0.87
N TYR A 15 8.84 13.57 -1.98
CA TYR A 15 9.79 13.32 -3.08
C TYR A 15 9.27 13.92 -4.39
N PRO A 16 9.29 15.26 -4.56
CA PRO A 16 8.94 15.87 -5.85
C PRO A 16 9.99 15.50 -6.91
N ASN A 17 9.54 15.22 -8.14
CA ASN A 17 10.42 14.81 -9.27
C ASN A 17 11.33 13.61 -8.92
N ILE A 18 10.78 12.64 -8.20
CA ILE A 18 11.51 11.43 -7.78
C ILE A 18 12.06 10.63 -8.97
N SER A 19 13.26 10.09 -8.80
CA SER A 19 13.87 9.19 -9.79
C SER A 19 13.28 7.78 -9.69
N MET A 20 13.30 7.03 -10.81
CA MET A 20 12.81 5.64 -10.81
C MET A 20 13.59 4.73 -9.85
N ASN A 21 14.90 4.92 -9.71
CA ASN A 21 15.70 4.16 -8.75
C ASN A 21 15.20 4.39 -7.31
N THR A 22 14.92 5.65 -6.95
CA THR A 22 14.39 5.97 -5.62
C THR A 22 12.98 5.41 -5.43
N VAL A 23 12.15 5.37 -6.48
CA VAL A 23 10.84 4.70 -6.43
C VAL A 23 11.00 3.23 -6.09
N ASP A 24 11.91 2.52 -6.78
CA ASP A 24 12.15 1.11 -6.55
C ASP A 24 12.75 0.85 -5.14
N ASP A 25 13.65 1.72 -4.66
CA ASP A 25 14.18 1.68 -3.29
C ASP A 25 13.06 1.85 -2.22
N LEU A 26 12.10 2.74 -2.46
CA LEU A 26 10.95 2.93 -1.57
C LEU A 26 10.03 1.71 -1.56
N PHE A 27 9.79 1.08 -2.71
CA PHE A 27 9.05 -0.17 -2.76
C PHE A 27 9.78 -1.31 -2.05
N ALA A 28 11.11 -1.36 -2.14
CA ALA A 28 11.93 -2.37 -1.47
C ALA A 28 12.04 -2.17 0.05
N SER A 29 11.96 -0.94 0.55
CA SER A 29 12.20 -0.63 1.96
C SER A 29 10.93 -0.39 2.79
N CYS A 30 9.80 -0.07 2.17
CA CYS A 30 8.53 0.14 2.87
C CYS A 30 7.75 -1.17 3.05
N ASP A 31 7.08 -1.31 4.18
CA ASP A 31 6.21 -2.45 4.49
C ASP A 31 4.75 -2.26 4.02
N ILE A 32 4.34 -1.01 3.78
CA ILE A 32 2.93 -0.60 3.62
C ILE A 32 2.80 0.35 2.43
N TYR A 33 1.77 0.13 1.62
CA TYR A 33 1.33 1.04 0.57
C TYR A 33 -0.07 1.58 0.88
N LEU A 34 -0.25 2.90 0.79
CA LEU A 34 -1.54 3.56 1.01
C LEU A 34 -2.10 4.06 -0.33
N ASP A 35 -3.09 3.37 -0.89
CA ASP A 35 -3.80 3.77 -2.11
C ASP A 35 -4.91 4.79 -1.79
N ILE A 36 -4.48 5.99 -1.38
CA ILE A 36 -5.33 7.10 -0.93
C ILE A 36 -5.34 8.29 -1.90
N ASN A 37 -4.62 8.17 -3.02
CA ASN A 37 -4.55 9.20 -4.04
C ASN A 37 -5.83 9.18 -4.90
N TYR A 38 -6.41 10.35 -5.18
CA TYR A 38 -7.56 10.49 -6.10
C TYR A 38 -7.14 10.62 -7.57
N GLY A 39 -5.88 10.98 -7.83
CA GLY A 39 -5.35 11.03 -9.19
C GLY A 39 -5.10 9.63 -9.73
N SER A 40 -4.93 9.52 -11.06
CA SER A 40 -4.67 8.25 -11.72
C SER A 40 -3.51 7.48 -11.10
N GLU A 41 -3.64 6.15 -11.10
CA GLU A 41 -2.54 5.27 -10.76
C GLU A 41 -1.31 5.59 -11.61
N VAL A 42 -0.17 5.70 -10.96
CA VAL A 42 1.12 5.99 -11.60
C VAL A 42 2.00 4.76 -11.47
N VAL A 43 2.77 4.43 -12.51
CA VAL A 43 3.81 3.38 -12.49
C VAL A 43 3.29 1.97 -12.13
N SER A 44 1.99 1.70 -12.32
CA SER A 44 1.36 0.47 -11.81
C SER A 44 1.71 0.24 -10.33
N ALA A 45 1.66 1.30 -9.52
CA ALA A 45 2.12 1.31 -8.14
C ALA A 45 1.42 0.25 -7.28
N LEU A 46 0.15 -0.06 -7.56
CA LEU A 46 -0.57 -1.11 -6.83
C LEU A 46 0.05 -2.48 -7.10
N ARG A 47 0.42 -2.74 -8.36
CA ARG A 47 1.15 -3.95 -8.75
C ARG A 47 2.53 -4.00 -8.10
N LYS A 48 3.29 -2.91 -8.14
CA LYS A 48 4.62 -2.86 -7.50
C LYS A 48 4.54 -3.09 -5.99
N ALA A 49 3.59 -2.47 -5.31
CA ALA A 49 3.34 -2.70 -3.89
C ALA A 49 3.09 -4.19 -3.60
N TYR A 50 2.29 -4.84 -4.45
CA TYR A 50 2.00 -6.26 -4.33
C TYR A 50 3.23 -7.15 -4.59
N GLU A 51 4.00 -6.89 -5.66
CA GLU A 51 5.25 -7.59 -5.99
C GLU A 51 6.29 -7.46 -4.86
N HIS A 52 6.29 -6.34 -4.14
CA HIS A 52 7.12 -6.10 -2.96
C HIS A 52 6.47 -6.57 -1.65
N GLN A 53 5.33 -7.27 -1.71
CA GLN A 53 4.61 -7.86 -0.58
C GLN A 53 4.19 -6.84 0.49
N GLN A 54 4.00 -5.59 0.07
CA GLN A 54 3.54 -4.54 0.95
C GLN A 54 2.08 -4.80 1.34
N LEU A 55 1.74 -4.42 2.56
CA LEU A 55 0.34 -4.36 2.96
C LEU A 55 -0.32 -3.17 2.26
N ILE A 56 -1.29 -3.44 1.40
CA ILE A 56 -2.00 -2.41 0.65
C ILE A 56 -3.27 -2.04 1.41
N LEU A 57 -3.38 -0.77 1.81
CA LEU A 57 -4.62 -0.23 2.40
C LEU A 57 -5.18 0.83 1.47
N ALA A 58 -6.50 0.88 1.34
CA ALA A 58 -7.18 1.85 0.48
C ALA A 58 -8.54 2.26 1.05
N PHE A 59 -9.08 3.36 0.54
CA PHE A 59 -10.50 3.66 0.67
C PHE A 59 -11.24 3.24 -0.60
N LYS A 60 -12.52 2.82 -0.46
CA LYS A 60 -13.34 2.39 -1.62
C LYS A 60 -13.46 3.44 -2.72
N ASN A 61 -13.38 4.73 -2.37
CA ASN A 61 -13.48 5.83 -3.31
C ASN A 61 -12.14 6.25 -3.95
N THR A 62 -11.01 5.75 -3.45
CA THR A 62 -9.67 6.00 -4.02
C THR A 62 -9.05 4.75 -4.64
N SER A 63 -9.56 3.57 -4.30
CA SER A 63 -9.02 2.30 -4.75
C SER A 63 -9.13 2.16 -6.28
N HIS A 64 -7.97 2.08 -6.93
CA HIS A 64 -7.91 1.94 -8.38
C HIS A 64 -8.26 0.52 -8.84
N ASN A 65 -7.99 -0.48 -8.00
CA ASN A 65 -8.35 -1.87 -8.27
C ASN A 65 -8.58 -2.66 -6.97
N PRO A 66 -9.79 -2.59 -6.39
CA PRO A 66 -10.09 -3.19 -5.09
C PRO A 66 -9.97 -4.71 -5.06
N LYS A 67 -9.90 -5.39 -6.23
CA LYS A 67 -9.73 -6.85 -6.30
C LYS A 67 -8.37 -7.32 -5.76
N PHE A 68 -7.37 -6.43 -5.73
CA PHE A 68 -6.04 -6.73 -5.20
C PHE A 68 -5.89 -6.41 -3.71
N ILE A 69 -6.96 -5.98 -3.06
CA ILE A 69 -6.95 -5.54 -1.66
C ILE A 69 -7.83 -6.49 -0.86
N GLU A 70 -7.29 -7.02 0.24
CA GLU A 70 -8.10 -7.80 1.18
C GLU A 70 -9.22 -6.93 1.75
N ASN A 71 -10.43 -7.47 1.92
CA ASN A 71 -11.58 -6.71 2.43
C ASN A 71 -11.29 -6.01 3.76
N ASP A 72 -10.50 -6.63 4.64
CA ASP A 72 -10.10 -6.07 5.94
C ASP A 72 -9.13 -4.87 5.82
N LEU A 73 -8.64 -4.58 4.62
CA LEU A 73 -7.73 -3.48 4.30
C LEU A 73 -8.36 -2.44 3.36
N LEU A 74 -9.63 -2.65 2.99
CA LEU A 74 -10.42 -1.76 2.14
C LEU A 74 -11.49 -1.06 2.98
N PHE A 75 -11.24 0.20 3.30
CA PHE A 75 -12.07 1.00 4.21
C PHE A 75 -13.15 1.78 3.45
N GLU A 76 -14.25 2.11 4.13
CA GLU A 76 -15.25 3.06 3.60
C GLU A 76 -14.64 4.45 3.47
N ALA A 77 -15.14 5.26 2.52
CA ALA A 77 -14.57 6.57 2.20
C ALA A 77 -14.50 7.55 3.39
N ASP A 78 -15.40 7.38 4.37
CA ASP A 78 -15.50 8.17 5.59
C ASP A 78 -14.87 7.49 6.82
N ASP A 79 -14.40 6.24 6.70
CA ASP A 79 -13.80 5.48 7.81
C ASP A 79 -12.30 5.77 8.01
N ILE A 80 -11.99 7.06 8.19
CA ILE A 80 -10.62 7.52 8.46
C ILE A 80 -10.11 6.96 9.79
N ASP A 81 -10.97 6.97 10.82
CA ASP A 81 -10.62 6.50 12.17
C ASP A 81 -10.32 5.00 12.20
N GLY A 82 -11.03 4.19 11.40
CA GLY A 82 -10.75 2.78 11.22
C GLY A 82 -9.34 2.54 10.66
N MET A 83 -8.97 3.24 9.59
CA MET A 83 -7.63 3.13 9.01
C MET A 83 -6.54 3.60 10.00
N VAL A 84 -6.74 4.72 10.70
CA VAL A 84 -5.79 5.21 11.71
C VAL A 84 -5.62 4.19 12.84
N THR A 85 -6.73 3.65 13.35
CA THR A 85 -6.73 2.63 14.41
C THR A 85 -5.98 1.39 13.95
N PHE A 86 -6.19 0.95 12.71
CA PHE A 86 -5.48 -0.17 12.12
C PHE A 86 -3.97 0.08 12.03
N LEU A 87 -3.56 1.23 11.47
CA LEU A 87 -2.14 1.61 11.35
C LEU A 87 -1.44 1.66 12.71
N GLN A 88 -2.10 2.19 13.74
CA GLN A 88 -1.56 2.17 15.11
C GLN A 88 -1.35 0.75 15.63
N GLN A 89 -2.21 -0.20 15.26
CA GLN A 89 -2.05 -1.60 15.64
C GLN A 89 -0.89 -2.29 14.92
N LEU A 90 -0.45 -1.82 13.74
CA LEU A 90 0.67 -2.44 13.00
C LEU A 90 1.99 -2.41 13.79
N THR A 91 2.11 -1.51 14.77
CA THR A 91 3.23 -1.47 15.70
C THR A 91 3.27 -2.67 16.66
N LYS A 92 2.16 -3.41 16.81
CA LYS A 92 2.02 -4.55 17.73
C LYS A 92 2.66 -5.83 17.15
N PRO A 93 3.19 -6.74 18.01
CA PRO A 93 3.91 -7.95 17.58
C PRO A 93 3.14 -8.86 16.61
N LYS A 94 1.82 -8.99 16.77
CA LYS A 94 0.96 -9.78 15.88
C LYS A 94 1.10 -9.37 14.41
N TRP A 95 1.11 -8.07 14.15
CA TRP A 95 1.17 -7.52 12.79
C TRP A 95 2.57 -7.55 12.23
N LYS A 96 3.60 -7.31 13.05
CA LYS A 96 5.00 -7.56 12.66
C LYS A 96 5.21 -9.00 12.19
N GLN A 97 4.62 -9.98 12.90
CA GLN A 97 4.67 -11.38 12.48
C GLN A 97 3.87 -11.65 11.19
N LYS A 98 2.69 -11.04 11.02
CA LYS A 98 1.90 -11.19 9.79
C LYS A 98 2.62 -10.60 8.57
N ILE A 99 3.25 -9.44 8.71
CA ILE A 99 4.08 -8.81 7.67
C ILE A 99 5.30 -9.69 7.36
N ALA A 100 6.03 -10.15 8.39
CA ALA A 100 7.18 -11.04 8.20
C ALA A 100 6.83 -12.38 7.52
N ARG A 101 5.65 -12.95 7.81
CA ARG A 101 5.17 -14.16 7.12
C ARG A 101 4.81 -13.90 5.67
N ARG A 102 4.21 -12.74 5.37
CA ARG A 102 3.92 -12.32 4.00
C ARG A 102 5.20 -12.35 3.17
N VAL A 103 6.28 -11.76 3.68
CA VAL A 103 7.62 -11.73 3.05
C VAL A 103 8.20 -13.14 2.80
N GLN A 104 7.81 -14.14 3.58
CA GLN A 104 8.28 -15.52 3.45
C GLN A 104 7.48 -16.36 2.44
N SER A 105 6.27 -15.93 2.06
CA SER A 105 5.37 -16.67 1.16
C SER A 105 5.42 -16.18 -0.30
N LEU A 106 6.61 -15.75 -0.75
CA LEU A 106 6.86 -15.16 -2.08
C LEU A 106 6.23 -15.95 -3.24
N ASP A 107 6.38 -17.28 -3.24
CA ASP A 107 5.90 -18.14 -4.33
C ASP A 107 4.37 -18.28 -4.36
N GLU A 108 3.73 -18.42 -3.19
CA GLU A 108 2.27 -18.61 -3.10
C GLU A 108 1.50 -17.33 -3.47
N ILE A 109 2.04 -16.17 -3.08
CA ILE A 109 1.47 -14.86 -3.42
C ILE A 109 1.57 -14.59 -4.93
N ALA A 110 2.71 -14.92 -5.55
CA ALA A 110 2.90 -14.79 -6.99
C ALA A 110 1.92 -15.68 -7.78
N VAL A 111 1.66 -16.90 -7.30
CA VAL A 111 0.69 -17.83 -7.92
C VAL A 111 -0.74 -17.29 -7.82
N SER A 112 -1.18 -16.85 -6.63
CA SER A 112 -2.51 -16.24 -6.45
C SER A 112 -2.73 -15.02 -7.36
N TYR A 113 -1.68 -14.26 -7.64
CA TYR A 113 -1.74 -13.11 -8.54
C TYR A 113 -1.87 -13.48 -10.02
N GLN A 114 -1.18 -14.53 -10.49
CA GLN A 114 -1.38 -15.01 -11.86
C GLN A 114 -2.81 -15.49 -12.10
N GLU A 115 -3.46 -16.08 -11.09
CA GLU A 115 -4.87 -16.46 -11.14
C GLU A 115 -5.80 -15.23 -11.19
N LEU A 116 -5.51 -14.18 -10.41
CA LEU A 116 -6.27 -12.92 -10.44
C LEU A 116 -6.15 -12.19 -11.79
N LEU A 117 -5.00 -12.31 -12.47
CA LEU A 117 -4.77 -11.76 -13.81
C LEU A 117 -5.31 -12.64 -14.94
N GLY A 118 -5.42 -13.96 -14.74
CA GLY A 118 -5.85 -14.95 -15.72
C GLY A 118 -7.35 -14.95 -16.03
N GLY A 119 -8.12 -14.03 -15.45
CA GLY A 119 -9.53 -13.79 -15.78
C GLY A 119 -9.70 -12.83 -16.97
N GLN A 120 -9.25 -13.23 -18.16
CA GLN A 120 -9.72 -12.71 -19.45
C GLN A 120 -10.08 -13.86 -20.38
#